data_AF-A0A2W6RNK4-F1
#
_entry.id   AF-A0A2W6RNK4-F1
#
_cell.length_a   1.000
_cell.length_b   1.000
_cell.length_c   1.000
_cell.angle_alpha   90.00
_cell.angle_beta   90.00
_cell.angle_gamma   90.00
#
_symmetry.space_group_name_H-M   'P 1'
#
loop_
_entity.id
_entity.type
_entity.pdbx_description
1 polymer ?
#
loop_
_entity_poly.entity_id
_entity_poly.type
_entity_poly.pdbx_seq_one_letter_code
_entity_poly.pdbx_strand_id
1 'polypeptide(L)'
;MNKYQKILKFARPHQKYIYGSLFFNLLYSVFQIASLGTILPVLGMLFGTIEAKKYSHPPVYSGKILDFFSYIKEYANYYVQTLVTDYGALKVLAWLCVGTAFMFLLRNLFRYLGSFLLINYRVGVTKDLRGAMYRKILSLPVSFFTESRKGDLMSRMSNDVGEVEGNILGSLVELINAPFMLISTLVTLFFLSTEMTLFSLLVLPVM
;
A
#
# COMPACT_ATOMS: atom_id res chain seq x y z
N MET A 1 -10.95 30.98 -13.46
CA MET A 1 -11.09 29.85 -12.51
C MET A 1 -10.68 28.57 -13.21
N ASN A 2 -9.66 27.87 -12.72
CA ASN A 2 -8.99 26.79 -13.45
C ASN A 2 -9.93 25.58 -13.62
N LYS A 3 -10.10 25.03 -14.84
CA LYS A 3 -11.10 23.98 -15.14
C LYS A 3 -10.98 22.74 -14.23
N TYR A 4 -9.76 22.42 -13.80
CA TYR A 4 -9.44 21.35 -12.84
C TYR A 4 -10.09 21.52 -11.46
N GLN A 5 -10.19 22.76 -10.95
CA GLN A 5 -10.76 23.03 -9.63
C GLN A 5 -12.26 22.70 -9.57
N LYS A 6 -12.97 22.78 -10.70
CA LYS A 6 -14.39 22.39 -10.78
C LYS A 6 -14.58 20.88 -10.63
N ILE A 7 -13.69 20.07 -11.21
CA ILE A 7 -13.71 18.61 -11.11
C ILE A 7 -13.34 18.17 -9.68
N LEU A 8 -12.34 18.83 -9.06
CA LEU A 8 -11.95 18.57 -7.67
C LEU A 8 -13.08 18.81 -6.65
N LYS A 9 -14.10 19.62 -6.98
CA LYS A 9 -15.25 19.82 -6.10
C LYS A 9 -16.08 18.54 -5.93
N PHE A 10 -16.13 17.68 -6.95
CA PHE A 10 -16.80 16.37 -6.88
C PHE A 10 -15.97 15.34 -6.09
N ALA A 11 -14.66 15.55 -5.97
CA ALA A 11 -13.76 14.71 -5.18
C ALA A 11 -13.84 14.93 -3.66
N ARG A 12 -14.14 16.16 -3.22
CA ARG A 12 -14.16 16.54 -1.79
C ARG A 12 -15.06 15.67 -0.90
N PRO A 13 -16.32 15.35 -1.27
CA PRO A 13 -17.21 14.56 -0.42
C PRO A 13 -16.70 13.14 -0.12
N HIS A 14 -15.84 12.60 -1.00
CA HIS A 14 -15.34 11.23 -0.92
C HIS A 14 -13.97 11.13 -0.24
N GLN A 15 -13.43 12.23 0.31
CA GLN A 15 -12.09 12.28 0.92
C GLN A 15 -11.85 11.24 2.02
N LYS A 16 -12.88 10.82 2.77
CA LYS A 16 -12.73 9.74 3.77
C LYS A 16 -12.13 8.46 3.18
N TYR A 17 -12.44 8.15 1.93
CA TYR A 17 -11.95 6.95 1.25
C TYR A 17 -10.48 7.10 0.83
N ILE A 18 -10.05 8.30 0.43
CA ILE A 18 -8.63 8.52 0.07
C ILE A 18 -7.75 8.47 1.32
N TYR A 19 -8.17 9.09 2.42
CA TYR A 19 -7.42 9.02 3.68
C TYR A 19 -7.38 7.61 4.25
N GLY A 20 -8.50 6.88 4.19
CA GLY A 20 -8.53 5.47 4.58
C GLY A 20 -7.61 4.61 3.70
N SER A 21 -7.61 4.84 2.38
CA SER A 21 -6.71 4.14 1.46
C SER A 21 -5.24 4.38 1.81
N LEU A 22 -4.85 5.64 2.06
CA LEU A 22 -3.49 6.00 2.48
C LEU A 22 -3.10 5.31 3.79
N PHE A 23 -4.00 5.30 4.78
CA PHE A 23 -3.76 4.61 6.05
C PHE A 23 -3.51 3.11 5.87
N PHE A 24 -4.36 2.42 5.09
CA PHE A 24 -4.16 0.99 4.81
C PHE A 24 -2.95 0.72 3.94
N ASN A 25 -2.56 1.63 3.05
CA ASN A 25 -1.33 1.53 2.28
C ASN A 25 -0.09 1.67 3.17
N LEU A 26 -0.14 2.49 4.22
CA LEU A 26 0.91 2.58 5.23
C LEU A 26 1.01 1.28 6.04
N LEU A 27 -0.11 0.72 6.47
CA LEU A 27 -0.10 -0.61 7.12
C LEU A 27 0.44 -1.67 6.17
N TYR A 28 0.02 -1.66 4.91
CA TYR A 28 0.52 -2.57 3.89
C TYR A 28 2.04 -2.52 3.76
N SER A 29 2.68 -1.34 3.70
CA SER A 29 4.13 -1.23 3.53
C SER A 29 4.90 -1.78 4.75
N VAL A 30 4.40 -1.53 5.97
CA VAL A 30 4.96 -2.10 7.20
C VAL A 30 4.86 -3.63 7.19
N PHE A 31 3.67 -4.18 6.93
CA PHE A 31 3.45 -5.63 6.90
C PHE A 31 4.14 -6.30 5.71
N GLN A 32 4.36 -5.59 4.60
CA GLN A 32 5.15 -6.08 3.47
C GLN A 32 6.56 -6.42 3.91
N ILE A 33 7.23 -5.51 4.63
CA ILE A 33 8.60 -5.71 5.09
C ILE A 33 8.65 -6.73 6.23
N ALA A 34 7.71 -6.67 7.19
CA ALA A 34 7.63 -7.66 8.26
C ALA A 34 7.44 -9.09 7.71
N SER A 35 6.56 -9.27 6.72
CA SER A 35 6.34 -10.58 6.08
C SER A 35 7.60 -11.14 5.43
N LEU A 36 8.41 -10.30 4.79
CA LEU A 36 9.71 -10.71 4.23
C LEU A 36 10.73 -11.07 5.33
N GLY A 37 10.76 -10.29 6.43
CA GLY A 37 11.61 -10.57 7.58
C GLY A 37 11.35 -11.95 8.20
N THR A 38 10.08 -12.37 8.25
CA THR A 38 9.73 -13.70 8.80
C THR A 38 10.17 -14.88 7.94
N ILE A 39 10.47 -14.69 6.65
CA ILE A 39 10.96 -15.75 5.77
C ILE A 39 12.41 -16.12 6.12
N LEU A 40 13.23 -15.15 6.53
CA LEU A 40 14.65 -15.37 6.83
C LEU A 40 14.91 -16.51 7.84
N PRO A 41 14.26 -16.58 9.01
CA PRO A 41 14.48 -17.69 9.94
C PRO A 41 13.96 -19.03 9.41
N VAL A 42 12.93 -19.04 8.56
CA VAL A 42 12.45 -20.26 7.90
C VAL A 42 13.49 -20.80 6.92
N LEU A 43 14.00 -19.95 6.04
CA LEU A 43 15.07 -20.33 5.12
C LEU A 43 16.35 -20.71 5.86
N GLY A 44 16.66 -19.99 6.94
CA GLY A 44 17.84 -20.26 7.75
C GLY A 44 17.79 -21.60 8.46
N MET A 45 16.61 -22.01 8.95
CA MET A 45 16.43 -23.35 9.51
C MET A 45 16.43 -24.44 8.43
N LEU A 46 15.85 -24.17 7.26
CA LEU A 46 15.77 -25.15 6.16
C LEU A 46 17.14 -25.44 5.55
N PHE A 47 17.96 -24.40 5.34
CA PHE A 47 19.29 -24.52 4.75
C PHE A 47 20.43 -24.62 5.78
N GLY A 48 20.12 -24.60 7.08
CA GLY A 48 21.13 -24.71 8.14
C GLY A 48 22.07 -23.51 8.24
N THR A 49 21.67 -22.32 7.78
CA THR A 49 22.50 -21.10 7.83
C THR A 49 22.37 -20.33 9.14
N ILE A 50 21.51 -20.77 10.06
CA ILE A 50 21.46 -20.25 11.43
C ILE A 50 22.55 -20.95 12.24
N GLU A 51 23.68 -20.27 12.45
CA GLU A 51 24.71 -20.73 13.37
C GLU A 51 24.17 -20.77 14.81
N ALA A 52 23.72 -21.95 15.25
CA ALA A 52 23.14 -22.21 16.56
C ALA A 52 24.06 -21.94 17.77
N LYS A 53 25.25 -21.35 17.59
CA LYS A 53 26.11 -20.90 18.70
C LYS A 53 26.06 -19.39 18.94
N LYS A 54 25.51 -18.60 18.01
CA LYS A 54 25.63 -17.13 18.02
C LYS A 54 24.64 -16.42 18.96
N TYR A 55 23.55 -17.07 19.35
CA TYR A 55 22.50 -16.46 20.19
C TYR A 55 22.27 -17.24 21.50
N SER A 56 23.34 -17.48 22.27
CA SER A 56 23.21 -18.15 23.58
C SER A 56 22.84 -17.20 24.73
N HIS A 57 22.87 -15.89 24.50
CA HIS A 57 22.56 -14.85 25.49
C HIS A 57 21.53 -13.87 24.93
N PRO A 58 20.65 -13.32 25.78
CA PRO A 58 19.69 -12.32 25.35
C PRO A 58 20.43 -11.07 24.83
N PRO A 59 20.06 -10.51 23.67
CA PRO A 59 20.67 -9.28 23.19
C PRO A 59 20.36 -8.15 24.17
N VAL A 60 21.32 -7.23 24.34
CA VAL A 60 21.15 -6.04 25.20
C VAL A 60 20.82 -4.85 24.30
N TYR A 61 19.71 -4.16 24.60
CA TYR A 61 19.34 -2.98 23.83
C TYR A 61 20.29 -1.82 24.13
N SER A 62 20.98 -1.37 23.08
CA SER A 62 21.96 -0.27 23.07
C SER A 62 21.35 1.11 23.43
N GLY A 63 20.02 1.24 23.45
CA GLY A 63 19.32 2.50 23.76
C GLY A 63 19.14 3.43 22.56
N LYS A 64 19.81 3.16 21.44
CA LYS A 64 19.70 3.93 20.19
C LYS A 64 18.52 3.45 19.34
N ILE A 65 17.76 4.39 18.81
CA ILE A 65 16.64 4.13 17.89
C ILE A 65 17.06 3.37 16.62
N LEU A 66 18.28 3.61 16.13
CA LEU A 66 18.80 2.91 14.95
C LEU A 66 19.09 1.42 15.22
N ASP A 67 19.39 1.06 16.47
CA ASP A 67 19.70 -0.34 16.85
C ASP A 67 18.43 -1.14 17.18
N PHE A 68 17.26 -0.50 17.18
CA PHE A 68 15.98 -1.12 17.57
C PHE A 68 15.60 -2.31 16.66
N PHE A 69 15.75 -2.16 15.34
CA PHE A 69 15.42 -3.24 14.40
C PHE A 69 16.42 -4.39 14.46
N SER A 70 17.70 -4.08 14.66
CA SER A 70 18.75 -5.07 14.90
C SER A 70 18.46 -5.86 16.17
N TYR A 71 18.11 -5.17 17.25
CA TYR A 71 17.70 -5.77 18.52
C TYR A 71 16.49 -6.69 18.36
N ILE A 72 15.42 -6.24 17.68
CA ILE A 72 14.24 -7.08 17.42
C ILE A 72 14.61 -8.32 16.62
N LYS A 73 15.45 -8.19 15.58
CA LYS A 73 15.90 -9.31 14.76
C LYS A 73 16.71 -10.32 15.57
N GLU A 74 17.65 -9.84 16.39
CA GLU A 74 18.47 -10.68 17.27
C GLU A 74 17.62 -11.36 18.34
N TYR A 75 16.67 -10.63 18.94
CA TYR A 75 15.76 -11.17 19.94
C TYR A 75 14.84 -12.25 19.34
N ALA A 76 14.30 -12.02 18.14
CA ALA A 76 13.51 -13.01 17.43
C ALA A 76 14.33 -14.27 17.13
N ASN A 77 15.58 -14.13 16.67
CA ASN A 77 16.46 -15.26 16.42
C ASN A 77 16.82 -16.03 17.70
N TYR A 78 17.12 -15.32 18.79
CA TYR A 78 17.35 -15.91 20.11
C TYR A 78 16.13 -16.73 20.59
N TYR A 79 14.94 -16.16 20.45
CA TYR A 79 13.69 -16.81 20.82
C TYR A 79 13.42 -18.06 19.98
N VAL A 80 13.61 -17.98 18.65
CA VAL A 80 13.51 -19.14 17.75
C VAL A 80 14.51 -20.22 18.16
N GLN A 81 15.75 -19.85 18.44
CA GLN A 81 16.78 -20.82 18.83
C GLN A 81 16.46 -21.53 20.15
N THR A 82 15.94 -20.79 21.14
CA THR A 82 15.50 -21.35 22.43
C THR A 82 14.32 -22.30 22.24
N LEU A 83 13.35 -21.95 21.38
CA LEU A 83 12.25 -22.86 21.05
C LEU A 83 12.74 -24.13 20.34
N VAL A 84 13.79 -24.03 19.51
CA VAL A 84 14.35 -25.19 18.80
C VAL A 84 15.00 -26.16 19.79
N THR A 85 15.69 -25.67 20.82
CA THR A 85 16.28 -26.53 21.86
C THR A 85 15.22 -27.23 22.70
N ASP A 86 14.09 -26.56 22.99
CA ASP A 86 13.06 -27.09 23.89
C ASP A 86 12.04 -28.00 23.18
N TYR A 87 11.61 -27.63 21.98
CA TYR A 87 10.50 -28.30 21.26
C TYR A 87 10.94 -29.06 20.00
N GLY A 88 12.19 -28.92 19.58
CA GLY A 88 12.76 -29.53 18.38
C GLY A 88 12.53 -28.72 17.10
N ALA A 89 13.49 -28.78 16.18
CA ALA A 89 13.54 -27.96 14.97
C ALA A 89 12.29 -28.08 14.07
N LEU A 90 11.75 -29.30 13.91
CA LEU A 90 10.62 -29.54 13.01
C LEU A 90 9.33 -28.83 13.48
N LYS A 91 9.05 -28.84 14.79
CA LYS A 91 7.85 -28.19 15.35
C LYS A 91 7.96 -26.67 15.24
N VAL A 92 9.12 -26.11 15.57
CA VAL A 92 9.36 -24.66 15.47
C VAL A 92 9.27 -24.18 14.03
N LEU A 93 9.85 -24.94 13.09
CA LEU A 93 9.73 -24.64 11.67
C LEU A 93 8.27 -24.61 11.22
N ALA A 94 7.44 -25.57 11.63
CA ALA A 94 6.01 -25.59 11.32
C ALA A 94 5.29 -24.34 11.87
N TRP A 95 5.57 -23.95 13.12
CA TRP A 95 5.01 -22.72 13.71
C TRP A 95 5.45 -21.46 12.98
N LEU A 96 6.73 -21.35 12.58
CA LEU A 96 7.20 -20.22 11.79
C LEU A 96 6.54 -20.17 10.41
N CYS A 97 6.34 -21.31 9.74
CA CYS A 97 5.61 -21.35 8.47
C CYS A 97 4.15 -20.89 8.62
N VAL A 98 3.48 -21.24 9.71
CA VAL A 98 2.13 -20.72 9.99
C VAL A 98 2.16 -19.21 10.27
N GLY A 99 3.13 -18.75 11.06
CA GLY A 99 3.34 -17.33 11.34
C GLY A 99 3.63 -16.50 10.09
N THR A 100 4.46 -17.02 9.18
CA THR A 100 4.77 -16.35 7.90
C THR A 100 3.53 -16.30 7.01
N ALA A 101 2.81 -17.41 6.86
CA ALA A 101 1.55 -17.46 6.11
C ALA A 101 0.53 -16.43 6.65
N PHE A 102 0.42 -16.31 7.97
CA PHE A 102 -0.44 -15.32 8.61
C PHE A 102 0.01 -13.88 8.33
N MET A 103 1.32 -13.58 8.40
CA MET A 103 1.86 -12.26 8.04
C MET A 103 1.60 -11.90 6.57
N PHE A 104 1.74 -12.87 5.66
CA PHE A 104 1.39 -12.69 4.25
C PHE A 104 -0.10 -12.42 4.06
N LEU A 105 -0.97 -13.09 4.82
CA LEU A 105 -2.40 -12.85 4.79
C LEU A 105 -2.73 -11.42 5.24
N LEU A 106 -2.18 -10.97 6.37
CA LEU A 106 -2.38 -9.61 6.88
C LEU A 106 -1.89 -8.55 5.89
N ARG A 107 -0.70 -8.74 5.32
CA ARG A 107 -0.18 -7.87 4.26
C ARG A 107 -1.17 -7.77 3.10
N ASN A 108 -1.66 -8.90 2.59
CA ASN A 108 -2.59 -8.91 1.46
C ASN A 108 -3.95 -8.30 1.82
N LEU A 109 -4.43 -8.49 3.05
CA LEU A 109 -5.65 -7.89 3.54
C LEU A 109 -5.55 -6.36 3.53
N PHE A 110 -4.48 -5.78 4.07
CA PHE A 110 -4.30 -4.32 4.05
C PHE A 110 -4.13 -3.77 2.64
N ARG A 111 -3.42 -4.49 1.75
CA ARG A 111 -3.37 -4.14 0.32
C ARG A 111 -4.75 -4.09 -0.31
N TYR A 112 -5.57 -5.10 -0.02
CA TYR A 112 -6.93 -5.19 -0.54
C TYR A 112 -7.80 -4.04 0.00
N LEU A 113 -7.77 -3.78 1.31
CA LEU A 113 -8.53 -2.70 1.94
C LEU A 113 -8.13 -1.32 1.40
N GLY A 114 -6.83 -1.07 1.21
CA GLY A 114 -6.32 0.14 0.60
C GLY A 114 -6.85 0.36 -0.82
N SER A 115 -6.77 -0.69 -1.65
CA SER A 115 -7.31 -0.69 -3.02
C SER A 115 -8.84 -0.56 -3.06
N PHE A 116 -9.55 -1.25 -2.17
CA PHE A 116 -11.01 -1.22 -2.09
C PHE A 116 -11.52 0.19 -1.81
N LEU A 117 -10.92 0.90 -0.84
CA LEU A 117 -11.30 2.28 -0.53
C LEU A 117 -10.98 3.22 -1.70
N LEU A 118 -9.86 3.02 -2.38
CA LEU A 118 -9.48 3.82 -3.55
C LEU A 118 -10.46 3.63 -4.72
N ILE A 119 -10.96 2.41 -4.95
CA ILE A 119 -12.01 2.14 -5.93
C ILE A 119 -13.32 2.82 -5.53
N ASN A 120 -13.72 2.73 -4.26
CA ASN A 120 -14.93 3.40 -3.76
C ASN A 120 -14.84 4.93 -3.93
N TYR A 121 -13.65 5.51 -3.70
CA TYR A 121 -13.40 6.92 -4.00
C TYR A 121 -13.66 7.22 -5.49
N ARG A 122 -13.02 6.47 -6.40
CA ARG A 122 -13.16 6.67 -7.85
C ARG A 122 -14.62 6.57 -8.30
N VAL A 123 -15.29 5.46 -7.94
CA VAL A 123 -16.70 5.21 -8.30
C VAL A 123 -17.62 6.27 -7.73
N GLY A 124 -17.40 6.71 -6.47
CA GLY A 124 -18.20 7.75 -5.83
C GLY A 124 -18.13 9.09 -6.58
N VAL A 125 -16.93 9.54 -6.94
CA VAL A 125 -16.72 10.79 -7.68
C VAL A 125 -17.34 10.70 -9.08
N THR A 126 -17.14 9.58 -9.76
CA THR A 126 -17.68 9.35 -11.10
C THR A 126 -19.22 9.34 -11.09
N LYS A 127 -19.83 8.72 -10.09
CA LYS A 127 -21.29 8.72 -9.91
C LYS A 127 -21.82 10.14 -9.78
N ASP A 128 -21.17 10.98 -8.98
CA ASP A 128 -21.61 12.36 -8.78
C ASP A 128 -21.43 13.22 -10.04
N LEU A 129 -20.34 12.99 -10.79
CA LEU A 129 -20.06 13.66 -12.06
C LEU A 129 -21.11 13.31 -13.13
N ARG A 130 -21.39 12.01 -13.32
CA ARG A 130 -22.45 11.53 -14.23
C ARG A 130 -23.83 12.06 -13.81
N GLY A 131 -24.13 12.06 -12.51
CA GLY A 131 -25.40 12.58 -11.98
C GLY A 131 -25.59 14.09 -12.21
N ALA A 132 -24.52 14.88 -12.06
CA ALA A 132 -24.56 16.32 -12.33
C ALA A 132 -24.74 16.63 -13.82
N MET A 133 -24.04 15.89 -14.69
CA MET A 133 -24.22 15.99 -16.15
C MET A 133 -25.65 15.65 -16.56
N TYR A 134 -26.20 14.54 -16.04
CA TYR A 134 -27.55 14.10 -16.36
C TYR A 134 -28.61 15.14 -15.97
N ARG A 135 -28.54 15.67 -14.75
CA ARG A 135 -29.44 16.76 -14.31
C ARG A 135 -29.32 18.01 -15.18
N LYS A 136 -28.10 18.36 -15.62
CA LYS A 136 -27.89 19.51 -16.50
C LYS A 136 -28.52 19.28 -17.86
N ILE A 137 -28.34 18.11 -18.46
CA ILE A 137 -28.93 17.75 -19.75
C ILE A 137 -30.46 17.83 -19.67
N LEU A 138 -31.08 17.24 -18.65
CA LEU A 138 -32.53 17.27 -18.48
C LEU A 138 -33.12 18.67 -18.28
N SER A 139 -32.33 19.63 -17.80
CA SER A 139 -32.75 21.02 -17.60
C SER A 139 -32.69 21.90 -18.87
N LEU A 140 -32.21 21.37 -19.99
CA LEU A 140 -32.04 22.14 -21.22
C LEU A 140 -33.37 22.30 -21.98
N PRO A 141 -33.58 23.44 -22.67
CA PRO A 141 -34.79 23.66 -23.45
C PRO A 141 -34.87 22.70 -24.64
N VAL A 142 -36.10 22.42 -25.09
CA VAL A 142 -36.37 21.48 -26.20
C VAL A 142 -35.61 21.86 -27.47
N SER A 143 -35.41 23.15 -27.74
CA SER A 143 -34.64 23.65 -28.90
C SER A 143 -33.22 23.10 -28.96
N PHE A 144 -32.57 22.90 -27.81
CA PHE A 144 -31.21 22.35 -27.74
C PHE A 144 -31.17 20.89 -28.26
N PHE A 145 -32.23 20.12 -28.04
CA PHE A 145 -32.34 18.74 -28.49
C PHE A 145 -32.73 18.61 -29.97
N THR A 146 -33.23 19.68 -30.57
CA THR A 146 -33.54 19.74 -32.00
C THR A 146 -32.28 20.05 -32.83
N GLU A 147 -31.37 20.87 -32.31
CA GLU A 147 -30.09 21.22 -32.96
C GLU A 147 -28.97 20.20 -32.70
N SER A 148 -28.98 19.53 -31.54
CA SER A 148 -27.92 18.59 -31.14
C SER A 148 -28.24 17.16 -31.56
N ARG A 149 -27.28 16.42 -32.14
CA ARG A 149 -27.47 14.98 -32.37
C ARG A 149 -27.51 14.25 -31.03
N LYS A 150 -28.55 13.44 -30.80
CA LYS A 150 -28.70 12.60 -29.60
C LYS A 150 -27.46 11.73 -29.32
N GLY A 151 -26.79 11.26 -30.38
CA GLY A 151 -25.55 10.47 -30.27
C GLY A 151 -24.36 11.24 -29.69
N ASP A 152 -24.23 12.53 -29.99
CA ASP A 152 -23.13 13.37 -29.47
C ASP A 152 -23.29 13.59 -27.96
N LEU A 153 -24.53 13.73 -27.48
CA LEU A 153 -24.83 13.85 -26.05
C LEU A 153 -24.51 12.57 -25.29
N MET A 154 -24.83 11.41 -25.87
CA MET A 154 -24.48 10.11 -25.28
C MET A 154 -22.97 9.90 -25.24
N SER A 155 -22.26 10.21 -26.33
CA SER A 155 -20.79 10.14 -26.40
C SER A 155 -20.13 11.02 -25.36
N ARG A 156 -20.58 12.27 -25.18
CA ARG A 156 -20.07 13.15 -24.12
C ARG A 156 -20.35 12.61 -22.72
N MET A 157 -21.48 11.95 -22.50
CA MET A 157 -21.83 11.41 -21.18
C MET A 157 -21.06 10.13 -20.84
N SER A 158 -20.74 9.30 -21.82
CA SER A 158 -19.98 8.06 -21.61
C SER A 158 -18.48 8.26 -21.75
N ASN A 159 -18.03 8.82 -22.86
CA ASN A 159 -16.64 8.89 -23.27
C ASN A 159 -15.94 10.06 -22.57
N ASP A 160 -16.42 11.30 -22.69
CA ASP A 160 -15.74 12.44 -22.07
C ASP A 160 -15.72 12.31 -20.53
N VAL A 161 -16.80 11.80 -19.92
CA VAL A 161 -16.82 11.55 -18.48
C VAL A 161 -15.88 10.41 -18.09
N GLY A 162 -15.80 9.35 -18.90
CA GLY A 162 -14.85 8.25 -18.71
C GLY A 162 -13.41 8.72 -18.82
N GLU A 163 -13.09 9.59 -19.78
CA GLU A 163 -11.79 10.22 -19.96
C GLU A 163 -11.42 11.11 -18.77
N VAL A 164 -12.39 11.90 -18.27
CA VAL A 164 -12.19 12.71 -17.05
C VAL A 164 -11.95 11.81 -15.82
N GLU A 165 -12.67 10.69 -15.72
CA GLU A 165 -12.46 9.70 -14.66
C GLU A 165 -11.07 9.05 -14.74
N GLY A 166 -10.70 8.49 -15.89
CA GLY A 166 -9.45 7.77 -16.07
C GLY A 166 -8.23 8.69 -16.00
N ASN A 167 -8.22 9.75 -16.79
CA ASN A 167 -7.04 10.58 -16.98
C ASN A 167 -6.90 11.69 -15.94
N ILE A 168 -7.99 12.30 -15.48
CA ILE A 168 -7.89 13.41 -14.51
C ILE A 168 -7.98 12.87 -13.09
N LEU A 169 -9.06 12.16 -12.74
CA LEU A 169 -9.23 11.66 -11.38
C LEU A 169 -8.23 10.54 -11.05
N GLY A 170 -8.01 9.61 -11.98
CA GLY A 170 -7.02 8.54 -11.84
C GLY A 170 -5.62 9.07 -11.56
N SER A 171 -5.11 9.94 -12.45
CA SER A 171 -3.77 10.53 -12.31
C SER A 171 -3.62 11.37 -11.05
N LEU A 172 -4.64 12.15 -10.65
CA LEU A 172 -4.57 12.94 -9.40
C LEU A 172 -4.51 12.05 -8.16
N VAL A 173 -5.27 10.96 -8.13
CA VAL A 173 -5.24 9.99 -7.03
C VAL A 173 -3.89 9.29 -6.97
N GLU A 174 -3.33 8.94 -8.12
CA GLU A 174 -2.04 8.28 -8.23
C GLU A 174 -0.88 9.21 -7.87
N LEU A 175 -0.96 10.49 -8.26
CA LEU A 175 -0.01 11.54 -7.86
C LEU A 175 0.07 11.70 -6.34
N ILE A 176 -1.00 11.39 -5.60
CA ILE A 176 -1.00 11.42 -4.13
C ILE A 176 -0.55 10.06 -3.56
N ASN A 177 -1.09 8.96 -4.05
CA ASN A 177 -0.83 7.63 -3.49
C ASN A 177 0.59 7.12 -3.78
N ALA A 178 1.10 7.31 -5.00
CA ALA A 178 2.41 6.76 -5.37
C ALA A 178 3.55 7.36 -4.54
N PRO A 179 3.67 8.70 -4.37
CA PRO A 179 4.68 9.27 -3.50
C PRO A 179 4.49 8.87 -2.03
N PHE A 180 3.25 8.82 -1.55
CA PHE A 180 2.99 8.40 -0.18
C PHE A 180 3.43 6.96 0.08
N MET A 181 3.09 6.04 -0.84
CA MET A 181 3.50 4.65 -0.77
C MET A 181 5.02 4.51 -0.85
N LEU A 182 5.67 5.25 -1.74
CA LEU A 182 7.12 5.32 -1.87
C LEU A 182 7.77 5.80 -0.57
N ILE A 183 7.32 6.95 -0.03
CA ILE A 183 7.84 7.51 1.22
C ILE A 183 7.65 6.54 2.37
N SER A 184 6.46 5.94 2.52
CA SER A 184 6.20 4.97 3.59
C SER A 184 7.13 3.75 3.50
N THR A 185 7.41 3.28 2.28
CA THR A 185 8.30 2.15 2.05
C THR A 185 9.76 2.53 2.33
N LEU A 186 10.22 3.69 1.85
CA LEU A 186 11.56 4.19 2.13
C LEU A 186 11.78 4.39 3.63
N VAL A 187 10.85 5.04 4.32
CA VAL A 187 10.91 5.24 5.78
C VAL A 187 11.07 3.89 6.49
N THR A 188 10.28 2.89 6.10
CA THR A 188 10.36 1.55 6.69
C THR A 188 11.71 0.86 6.37
N LEU A 189 12.28 1.06 5.18
CA LEU A 189 13.59 0.54 4.80
C LEU A 189 14.74 1.21 5.58
N PHE A 190 14.71 2.54 5.73
CA PHE A 190 15.68 3.28 6.53
C PHE A 190 15.67 2.85 8.00
N PHE A 191 14.47 2.58 8.54
CA PHE A 191 14.34 2.01 9.87
C PHE A 191 14.95 0.60 9.99
N LEU A 192 14.85 -0.22 8.94
CA LEU A 192 15.40 -1.58 8.94
C LEU A 192 16.92 -1.62 8.80
N SER A 193 17.47 -0.92 7.79
CA SER A 193 18.91 -0.84 7.55
C SER A 193 19.23 0.37 6.69
N THR A 194 19.77 1.42 7.32
CA THR A 194 20.19 2.64 6.62
C THR A 194 21.29 2.38 5.61
N GLU A 195 22.26 1.51 5.91
CA GLU A 195 23.40 1.20 5.04
C GLU A 195 22.95 0.55 3.73
N MET A 196 22.13 -0.51 3.81
CA MET A 196 21.61 -1.21 2.62
C MET A 196 20.67 -0.31 1.81
N THR A 197 19.88 0.52 2.48
CA THR A 197 18.95 1.45 1.82
C THR A 197 19.70 2.54 1.05
N LEU A 198 20.75 3.13 1.64
CA LEU A 198 21.61 4.12 0.97
C LEU A 198 22.32 3.52 -0.23
N PHE A 199 22.85 2.30 -0.09
CA PHE A 199 23.45 1.59 -1.21
C PHE A 199 22.44 1.38 -2.34
N SER A 200 21.23 0.92 -2.02
CA SER A 200 20.18 0.73 -3.03
C SER A 200 19.77 2.04 -3.71
N LEU A 201 19.70 3.16 -2.98
CA LEU A 201 19.36 4.48 -3.53
C LEU A 201 20.43 5.04 -4.47
N LEU A 202 21.71 4.67 -4.28
CA LEU A 202 22.79 5.03 -5.19
C LEU A 202 22.81 4.16 -6.45
N VAL A 203 22.46 2.88 -6.33
CA VAL A 203 22.47 1.93 -7.45
C VAL A 203 21.24 2.09 -8.35
N LEU A 204 20.05 2.36 -7.79
CA LEU A 204 18.80 2.45 -8.54
C LEU A 204 18.82 3.44 -9.71
N PRO A 205 19.35 4.68 -9.57
CA PRO A 205 19.45 5.63 -10.67
C PRO A 205 20.49 5.27 -11.74
N VAL A 206 21.44 4.38 -11.39
CA VAL A 206 22.54 3.96 -12.28
C VAL A 206 22.13 2.76 -13.14
N MET A 207 21.19 1.94 -12.66
CA MET A 207 20.56 0.85 -13.42
C MET A 207 19.50 1.37 -14.38
#